data_AF-A0A5R2N3M3-F1
#
_entry.id   AF-A0A5R2N3M3-F1
#
_cell.length_a   1.000
_cell.length_b   1.000
_cell.length_c   1.000
_cell.angle_alpha   90.00
_cell.angle_beta   90.00
_cell.angle_gamma   90.00
#
_symmetry.space_group_name_H-M   'P 1'
#
loop_
_entity.id
_entity.type
_entity.pdbx_description
1 polymer ?
#
loop_
_entity_poly.entity_id
_entity_poly.type
_entity_poly.pdbx_seq_one_letter_code
_entity_poly.pdbx_strand_id
1 'polypeptide(L)' 'ATCHVYVDEAWTAEVGEPEAMEEDMLDFAYEVQPNSRLSCQIKVRDALDGLIVRVPERQG' A
#
# COMPACT_ATOMS: atom_id res chain seq x y z
N ALA A 1 -0.26 -11.62 -0.20
CA ALA A 1 0.73 -10.76 -0.90
C ALA A 1 1.78 -10.30 0.10
N THR A 2 3.06 -10.54 -0.14
CA THR A 2 4.13 -10.42 0.87
C THR A 2 4.69 -9.01 1.09
N CYS A 3 4.27 -8.05 0.27
CA CYS A 3 4.72 -6.65 0.32
C CYS A 3 3.60 -5.68 0.75
N HIS A 4 2.52 -6.20 1.34
CA HIS A 4 1.35 -5.42 1.74
C HIS A 4 1.71 -4.41 2.86
N VAL A 5 1.25 -3.17 2.71
CA VAL A 5 1.40 -2.10 3.70
C VAL A 5 0.10 -1.29 3.77
N TYR A 6 -0.11 -0.61 4.89
CA TYR A 6 -1.12 0.45 5.02
C TYR A 6 -0.45 1.80 4.85
N VAL A 7 -0.93 2.60 3.91
CA VAL A 7 -0.48 3.98 3.69
C VAL A 7 -1.13 4.87 4.74
N ASP A 8 -0.35 5.72 5.41
CA ASP A 8 -0.92 6.67 6.36
C ASP A 8 -1.93 7.61 5.68
N GLU A 9 -3.03 7.95 6.35
CA GLU A 9 -4.16 8.66 5.74
C GLU A 9 -3.76 10.00 5.11
N ALA A 10 -2.74 10.67 5.66
CA ALA A 10 -2.22 11.93 5.10
C ALA A 10 -1.57 11.76 3.71
N TRP A 11 -1.26 10.53 3.31
CA TRP A 11 -0.49 10.20 2.12
C TRP A 11 -1.28 9.46 1.04
N THR A 12 -2.51 9.03 1.31
CA THR A 12 -3.31 8.24 0.36
C THR A 12 -3.53 8.97 -0.96
N ALA A 13 -3.76 10.28 -0.92
CA ALA A 13 -3.92 11.11 -2.11
C ALA A 13 -2.64 11.18 -2.98
N GLU A 14 -1.46 11.27 -2.35
CA GLU A 14 -0.17 11.34 -3.08
C GLU A 14 0.31 9.98 -3.55
N VAL A 15 0.04 8.91 -2.80
CA VAL A 15 0.38 7.53 -3.19
C VAL A 15 -0.58 7.02 -4.27
N GLY A 16 -1.82 7.47 -4.23
CA GLY A 16 -2.89 7.08 -5.15
C GLY A 16 -3.49 5.71 -4.82
N GLU A 17 -4.47 5.35 -5.64
CA GLU A 17 -5.18 4.08 -5.57
C GLU A 17 -4.36 2.92 -6.17
N PRO A 18 -4.60 1.68 -5.75
CA PRO A 18 -4.04 0.50 -6.42
C PRO A 18 -4.53 0.41 -7.88
N GLU A 19 -3.69 -0.14 -8.75
CA GLU A 19 -4.13 -0.52 -10.10
C GLU A 19 -4.92 -1.85 -10.05
N ALA A 20 -5.71 -2.18 -11.08
CA ALA A 20 -6.56 -3.38 -11.07
C ALA A 20 -5.80 -4.68 -10.76
N MET A 21 -4.59 -4.86 -11.31
CA MET A 21 -3.76 -6.04 -11.00
C MET A 21 -3.24 -6.02 -9.55
N GLU A 22 -3.05 -4.83 -8.97
CA GLU A 22 -2.69 -4.69 -7.56
C GLU A 22 -3.87 -5.03 -6.65
N GLU A 23 -5.09 -4.61 -7.01
CA GLU A 23 -6.34 -4.98 -6.31
C GLU A 23 -6.53 -6.50 -6.28
N ASP A 24 -6.41 -7.18 -7.43
CA ASP A 24 -6.50 -8.64 -7.52
C ASP A 24 -5.48 -9.34 -6.60
N MET A 25 -4.29 -8.76 -6.43
CA MET A 25 -3.24 -9.30 -5.56
C MET A 25 -3.50 -8.99 -4.08
N LEU A 26 -4.10 -7.85 -3.77
CA LEU A 26 -4.51 -7.47 -2.42
C LEU A 26 -5.59 -8.40 -1.87
N ASP A 27 -6.44 -8.99 -2.70
CA ASP A 27 -7.43 -10.01 -2.28
C ASP A 27 -6.79 -11.22 -1.57
N PHE A 28 -5.50 -11.48 -1.81
CA PHE A 28 -4.73 -12.53 -1.14
C PHE A 28 -3.91 -12.03 0.06
N ALA A 29 -4.05 -10.76 0.44
CA ALA A 29 -3.40 -10.20 1.62
C ALA A 29 -4.26 -10.36 2.88
N TYR A 30 -3.61 -10.32 4.05
CA TYR A 30 -4.30 -10.40 5.33
C TYR A 30 -4.77 -9.00 5.74
N GLU A 31 -6.00 -8.90 6.26
CA GLU A 31 -6.55 -7.67 6.85
C GLU A 31 -6.44 -6.44 5.91
N VAL A 32 -6.92 -6.58 4.67
CA VAL A 32 -6.96 -5.47 3.72
C VAL A 32 -7.85 -4.35 4.23
N GLN A 33 -7.38 -3.11 4.09
CA GLN A 33 -8.07 -1.87 4.46
C GLN A 33 -8.13 -0.94 3.23
N PRO A 34 -8.98 0.11 3.25
CA PRO A 34 -9.07 1.06 2.13
C PRO A 34 -7.75 1.75 1.76
N ASN A 35 -6.82 1.88 2.71
CA ASN A 35 -5.49 2.45 2.50
C ASN A 35 -4.39 1.37 2.29
N SER A 36 -4.78 0.12 2.02
CA SER A 36 -3.83 -0.94 1.67
C SER A 36 -3.21 -0.70 0.30
N ARG A 37 -1.88 -0.89 0.22
CA ARG A 37 -1.13 -0.93 -1.03
C ARG A 37 -0.11 -2.06 -0.99
N LEU A 38 0.33 -2.50 -2.16
CA LEU A 38 1.53 -3.30 -2.32
C LEU A 38 2.73 -2.36 -2.44
N SER A 39 3.59 -2.35 -1.42
CA SER A 39 4.74 -1.43 -1.37
C SER A 39 5.64 -1.51 -2.61
N CYS A 40 5.74 -2.66 -3.27
CA CYS A 40 6.52 -2.83 -4.50
C CYS A 40 5.93 -2.08 -5.71
N GLN A 41 4.66 -1.67 -5.66
CA GLN A 41 3.99 -0.88 -6.71
C GLN A 41 4.10 0.64 -6.44
N ILE A 42 4.49 1.05 -5.24
CA ILE A 42 4.69 2.46 -4.90
C ILE A 42 6.07 2.90 -5.40
N LYS A 43 6.09 3.68 -6.49
CA LYS A 43 7.32 4.27 -7.01
C LYS A 43 7.69 5.50 -6.20
N VAL A 44 8.82 5.44 -5.51
CA VAL A 44 9.36 6.58 -4.75
C VAL A 44 9.67 7.75 -5.70
N ARG A 45 9.19 8.93 -5.33
CA ARG A 45 9.36 10.21 -6.04
C ARG A 45 9.46 11.33 -5.01
N ASP A 46 9.98 12.50 -5.39
CA ASP A 46 10.21 13.63 -4.46
C ASP A 46 8.95 14.03 -3.66
N ALA A 47 7.76 13.92 -4.27
CA ALA A 47 6.49 14.19 -3.61
C ALA A 47 6.15 13.21 -2.47
N LEU A 48 6.90 12.12 -2.30
CA LEU A 48 6.74 11.13 -1.24
C LEU A 48 7.83 11.23 -0.16
N ASP A 49 8.60 12.32 -0.12
CA ASP A 49 9.59 12.54 0.93
C ASP A 49 8.90 12.68 2.30
N GLY A 50 9.19 11.74 3.21
CA GLY A 50 8.51 11.62 4.50
C GLY A 50 7.31 10.67 4.53
N LEU A 51 7.04 9.92 3.47
CA LEU A 51 5.96 8.92 3.41
C LEU A 51 5.98 7.99 4.64
N ILE A 52 4.81 7.87 5.28
CA ILE A 52 4.59 6.94 6.39
C ILE A 52 3.76 5.76 5.89
N VAL A 53 4.26 4.55 6.14
CA VAL A 53 3.54 3.30 5.93
C VAL A 53 3.61 2.44 7.19
N ARG A 54 2.60 1.59 7.38
CA ARG A 54 2.54 0.61 8.47
C ARG A 54 2.51 -0.80 7.89
N VAL A 55 3.27 -1.71 8.49
CA VAL A 55 3.27 -3.11 8.09
C VAL A 55 2.18 -3.84 8.88
N PRO A 56 1.35 -4.69 8.24
CA PRO A 56 0.38 -5.53 8.95
C PRO A 56 1.06 -6.52 9.90
N GLU A 57 0.30 -7.08 10.83
CA GLU A 57 0.82 -8.09 11.78
C GLU A 57 1.33 -9.36 11.06
N ARG A 58 0.79 -9.66 9.87
CA ARG A 58 1.13 -10.84 9.08
C ARG A 58 1.21 -10.56 7.59
N GLN A 59 2.21 -11.17 6.94
CA GLN A 59 2.33 -11.25 5.48
C GLN A 59 1.99 -12.67 4.97
N GLY A 60 1.63 -12.78 3.69
CA GLY A 60 1.28 -14.03 3.01
C GLY A 60 1.93 -14.16 1.65
#